data_AF-R6RDP9-F1
#
_entry.id   AF-R6RDP9-F1
#
_cell.length_a   1.000
_cell.length_b   1.000
_cell.length_c   1.000
_cell.angle_alpha   90.00
_cell.angle_beta   90.00
_cell.angle_gamma   90.00
#
_symmetry.space_group_name_H-M   'P 1'
#
loop_
_entity.id
_entity.type
_entity.pdbx_description
1 polymer ?
#
loop_
_entity_poly.entity_id
_entity_poly.type
_entity_poly.pdbx_seq_one_letter_code
_entity_poly.pdbx_strand_id
1 'polypeptide(L)' 'MLVVTRKTDESLTISDNIEITVLEIGKDRVKIGISAPKDVKIIRNELRDAQDMNKESSQALPKAAMEALLGMKKD' A
#
# COMPACT_ATOMS: atom_id res chain seq x y z
N MET A 1 1.85 -10.78 17.42
CA MET A 1 1.60 -11.52 16.16
C MET A 1 0.59 -12.62 16.47
N LEU A 2 -0.55 -12.64 15.79
CA LEU A 2 -1.54 -13.72 15.89
C LEU A 2 -1.38 -14.62 14.65
N VAL A 3 -1.38 -15.94 14.85
CA VAL A 3 -1.20 -16.91 13.76
C VAL A 3 -2.48 -17.75 13.65
N VAL A 4 -3.09 -17.73 12.47
CA VAL A 4 -4.33 -18.47 12.19
C VAL A 4 -4.22 -19.10 10.81
N THR A 5 -4.61 -20.37 10.71
CA THR A 5 -4.60 -21.09 9.44
C THR A 5 -6.00 -21.07 8.84
N ARG A 6 -6.12 -20.70 7.56
CA ARG A 6 -7.35 -20.69 6.78
C ARG A 6 -7.21 -21.61 5.57
N LYS A 7 -8.29 -22.31 5.21
CA LYS A 7 -8.41 -23.04 3.94
C LYS A 7 -8.93 -22.11 2.84
N THR A 8 -8.91 -22.59 1.59
CA THR A 8 -9.59 -21.91 0.47
C THR A 8 -11.05 -21.64 0.82
N ASP A 9 -11.55 -20.47 0.44
CA ASP A 9 -12.88 -19.93 0.74
C ASP A 9 -13.16 -19.62 2.22
N GLU A 10 -12.20 -19.82 3.12
CA GLU A 10 -12.33 -19.34 4.49
C GLU A 10 -11.89 -17.87 4.60
N SER A 11 -12.59 -17.11 5.44
CA SER A 11 -12.28 -15.73 5.76
C SER A 11 -11.90 -15.52 7.23
N LEU A 12 -11.24 -14.40 7.48
CA LEU A 12 -10.90 -13.84 8.78
C LEU A 12 -11.33 -12.38 8.79
N THR A 13 -11.99 -11.95 9.86
CA THR A 13 -12.40 -10.56 10.04
C THR A 13 -11.49 -9.89 11.06
N ILE A 14 -11.02 -8.68 10.74
CA ILE A 14 -10.25 -7.82 11.64
C ILE A 14 -11.15 -6.63 12.01
N SER A 15 -11.42 -6.47 13.32
CA SER A 15 -12.49 -5.58 13.80
C SER A 15 -13.83 -5.95 13.15
N ASP A 16 -14.68 -4.98 12.80
CA ASP A 16 -15.99 -5.23 12.18
C ASP A 16 -16.05 -4.81 10.69
N ASN A 17 -14.96 -4.25 10.15
CA ASN A 17 -14.98 -3.58 8.84
C ASN A 17 -13.97 -4.14 7.83
N ILE A 18 -13.07 -5.03 8.25
CA ILE A 18 -12.04 -5.58 7.36
C ILE A 18 -12.21 -7.09 7.29
N GLU A 19 -12.49 -7.60 6.10
CA GLU A 19 -12.57 -9.04 5.83
C GLU A 19 -11.42 -9.45 4.91
N ILE A 20 -10.72 -10.52 5.29
CA ILE A 20 -9.65 -11.13 4.52
C ILE A 20 -10.09 -12.54 4.14
N THR A 21 -10.15 -12.84 2.85
CA THR A 21 -10.62 -14.12 2.32
C THR A 21 -9.52 -14.81 1.53
N VAL A 22 -9.29 -16.09 1.77
CA VAL A 22 -8.37 -16.89 0.97
C VAL A 22 -9.11 -17.39 -0.27
N LEU A 23 -8.87 -16.75 -1.42
CA LEU A 23 -9.57 -17.07 -2.67
C LEU A 23 -9.01 -18.32 -3.35
N GLU A 24 -7.68 -18.49 -3.31
CA GLU A 24 -7.02 -19.60 -4.00
C GLU A 24 -5.64 -19.84 -3.39
N ILE A 25 -5.28 -21.11 -3.22
CA ILE A 25 -3.95 -21.51 -2.75
C ILE A 25 -3.24 -22.20 -3.91
N GLY A 26 -2.29 -21.47 -4.52
CA GLY A 26 -1.36 -22.04 -5.49
C GLY A 26 -0.13 -22.65 -4.81
N LYS A 27 0.80 -23.17 -5.61
CA LYS A 27 2.02 -23.82 -5.11
C LYS A 27 2.98 -22.85 -4.40
N ASP A 28 3.14 -21.66 -4.96
CA ASP A 28 4.06 -20.62 -4.46
C ASP A 28 3.36 -19.32 -4.04
N ARG A 29 2.09 -19.16 -4.41
CA ARG A 29 1.34 -17.91 -4.22
C ARG A 29 -0.08 -18.18 -3.75
N VAL A 30 -0.58 -17.26 -2.94
CA VAL A 30 -1.97 -17.29 -2.44
C VAL A 30 -2.68 -16.07 -2.98
N LYS A 31 -3.90 -16.27 -3.50
CA LYS A 31 -4.79 -15.18 -3.89
C LYS A 31 -5.60 -14.79 -2.66
N ILE A 32 -5.42 -13.56 -2.20
CA ILE A 32 -6.08 -13.03 -1.01
C ILE A 32 -7.05 -11.93 -1.45
N GLY A 33 -8.32 -12.07 -1.10
CA GLY A 33 -9.31 -11.01 -1.19
C GLY A 33 -9.27 -10.18 0.09
N ILE A 34 -9.29 -8.85 -0.03
CA ILE A 34 -9.36 -7.94 1.11
C ILE A 34 -10.53 -6.99 0.85
N SER A 35 -11.54 -7.06 1.70
CA SER A 35 -12.66 -6.12 1.74
C SER A 35 -12.46 -5.19 2.92
N ALA A 36 -12.37 -3.89 2.66
CA ALA A 36 -12.24 -2.86 3.69
C ALA A 36 -12.93 -1.57 3.22
N PRO A 37 -13.36 -0.69 4.14
CA PRO A 37 -13.93 0.59 3.79
C PRO A 37 -12.86 1.54 3.22
N LYS A 38 -13.31 2.59 2.52
CA LYS A 38 -12.46 3.47 1.69
C LYS A 38 -11.44 4.29 2.49
N ASP A 39 -11.67 4.47 3.77
CA ASP A 39 -10.76 5.14 4.71
C ASP A 39 -9.54 4.28 5.04
N VAL A 40 -9.63 2.96 4.87
CA VAL A 40 -8.53 2.03 5.13
C VAL A 40 -7.70 1.84 3.86
N LYS A 41 -6.44 2.29 3.92
CA LYS A 41 -5.49 2.16 2.81
C LYS A 41 -4.90 0.75 2.78
N ILE A 42 -5.16 0.00 1.72
CA ILE A 42 -4.57 -1.32 1.47
C ILE A 42 -3.39 -1.15 0.49
N ILE A 43 -2.18 -1.49 0.91
CA ILE A 43 -0.97 -1.39 0.09
C ILE A 43 -0.16 -2.67 0.22
N ARG A 44 0.41 -3.13 -0.88
CA ARG A 44 1.42 -4.21 -0.90
C ARG A 44 2.70 -3.70 -0.24
N ASN A 45 3.32 -4.50 0.63
CA ASN A 45 4.40 -4.02 1.49
C ASN A 45 5.57 -3.42 0.69
N GLU A 46 5.94 -4.01 -0.44
CA GLU A 46 6.98 -3.53 -1.34
C GLU A 46 6.71 -2.15 -1.96
N LEU A 47 5.44 -1.73 -2.05
CA LEU A 47 5.07 -0.40 -2.54
C LEU A 47 5.10 0.66 -1.44
N ARG A 48 5.09 0.25 -0.17
CA ARG A 48 5.18 1.17 0.97
C ARG A 48 6.56 1.83 1.01
N ASP A 49 7.62 1.02 0.89
CA ASP A 49 9.00 1.48 0.95
C ASP A 49 9.32 2.51 -0.14
N ALA A 50 8.76 2.33 -1.34
CA ALA A 50 8.90 3.26 -2.45
C ALA A 50 8.19 4.61 -2.21
N GLN A 51 7.04 4.61 -1.51
CA GLN A 51 6.36 5.86 -1.16
C GLN A 51 7.15 6.65 -0.11
N ASP A 52 7.72 5.97 0.87
CA ASP A 52 8.49 6.63 1.93
C ASP A 52 9.80 7.24 1.37
N MET A 53 10.55 6.50 0.54
CA MET A 53 11.76 7.00 -0.12
C MET A 53 11.49 8.20 -1.06
N ASN A 54 10.41 8.15 -1.83
CA ASN A 54 10.02 9.27 -2.70
C ASN A 54 9.63 10.51 -1.89
N LYS A 55 8.95 10.31 -0.76
CA LYS A 55 8.57 11.41 0.14
C LYS A 55 9.79 12.07 0.76
N GLU A 56 10.76 11.30 1.26
CA GLU A 56 12.03 11.82 1.76
C GLU A 56 12.79 12.59 0.68
N SER A 57 12.87 12.03 -0.54
CA SER A 57 13.55 12.69 -1.66
C SER A 57 12.86 14.00 -2.09
N SER A 58 11.53 14.06 -2.03
CA SER A 58 10.76 15.27 -2.36
C SER A 58 10.91 16.40 -1.34
N GLN A 59 11.23 16.07 -0.08
CA GLN A 59 11.46 17.06 0.97
C GLN A 59 12.87 17.66 0.94
N ALA A 60 13.78 17.05 0.17
CA ALA A 60 15.17 17.48 0.06
C ALA A 60 15.40 18.63 -0.93
N LEU A 61 14.39 19.05 -1.72
CA LEU A 61 14.56 20.22 -2.59
C LEU A 61 14.36 21.52 -1.80
N PRO A 62 15.39 22.39 -1.68
CA PRO A 62 15.21 23.72 -1.12
C PRO A 62 14.22 24.50 -1.99
N LYS A 63 13.29 25.21 -1.34
CA LYS A 63 12.19 25.95 -1.98
C LYS A 63 12.65 26.84 -3.16
N ALA A 64 13.83 27.45 -3.02
CA ALA A 64 14.47 28.27 -4.05
C ALA A 64 14.83 27.49 -5.33
N ALA A 65 15.25 26.23 -5.23
CA ALA A 65 15.53 25.38 -6.39
C ALA A 65 14.24 24.97 -7.12
N MET A 66 13.14 24.79 -6.39
CA MET A 66 11.83 24.49 -6.98
C MET A 66 11.27 25.70 -7.74
N GLU A 67 11.41 26.91 -7.20
CA GLU A 67 11.00 28.16 -7.85
C GLU A 67 11.81 28.44 -9.13
N ALA A 68 13.12 28.17 -9.12
CA ALA A 68 13.99 28.31 -10.29
C ALA A 68 13.58 27.37 -11.45
N LEU A 69 13.23 26.11 -11.15
CA LEU A 69 12.79 25.14 -12.15
C LEU A 69 11.41 25.48 -12.75
N LEU A 70 10.51 26.05 -11.95
CA LEU A 70 9.19 26.51 -12.42
C LEU A 70 9.29 27.76 -13.30
N GLY A 71 10.29 28.62 -13.05
CA GLY A 71 10.56 29.83 -13.84
C GLY A 71 11.19 29.56 -15.22
N MET A 72 11.85 28.42 -15.41
CA MET A 72 12.52 28.04 -16.66
C MET A 72 11.57 27.65 -17.82
N LYS A 73 10.26 27.56 -17.56
CA LYS A 73 9.27 27.13 -18.57
C LYS A 73 8.60 28.30 -19.31
N LYS A 74 9.14 29.51 -19.19
CA LYS A 74 8.56 30.73 -19.76
C LYS A 74 9.44 31.29 -20.88
N ASP A 75 9.67 30.48 -21.90
CA ASP A 75 10.01 30.90 -23.27
C ASP A 75 9.46 29.86 -24.25
#